data_AF-A0A679I8P9-F1
#
_entry.id   AF-A0A679I8P9-F1
#
_cell.length_a   1.000
_cell.length_b   1.000
_cell.length_c   1.000
_cell.angle_alpha   90.00
_cell.angle_beta   90.00
_cell.angle_gamma   90.00
#
_symmetry.space_group_name_H-M   'P 1'
#
loop_
_entity.id
_entity.type
_entity.pdbx_description
1 polymer ?
#
loop_
_entity_poly.entity_id
_entity_poly.type
_entity_poly.pdbx_seq_one_letter_code
_entity_poly.pdbx_strand_id
1 'polypeptide(L)'
;MKRQIELLFFIIVIFISCFVIAKPARATEEITLRLHKRIFPDIENKVTYDLNIADEKKAFLSQTLPQNGANFVIYDLSQPLDQNQKPKKIVLADWKDATRRDVFEAAKKYKVVGKVQTSYDKATKQAGVATAKLARQQTKNPLYLILEVKAEPNSEINGVQEQSAVPTVFDPKKNPENKVDLYLETVYYSRHPYFFNYGKMRGSGEMPLAGVEYVLYKLNDEAKRLYLEENEGSDTWYSWTFSEQPKNDTRLERFISNEEGLITTNHRNLPPGTYYFQEVKAVPGFDKNEQLSDVEVFIPNTWTDLKGNFFPATVNGKGICEMRDGKVPEIVLQRATPKVLHIQRAKNRVQGFSLDNAWITAKQLPEKLKKGELVFEMTVIIVFSLLLLGFMLHRFYKNKIK
;
A
#
# COMPACT_ATOMS: atom_id res chain seq x y z
N MET A 1 38.45 10.67 82.97
CA MET A 1 38.51 11.65 81.87
C MET A 1 39.25 11.16 80.62
N LYS A 2 40.50 10.66 80.69
CA LYS A 2 41.26 10.22 79.49
C LYS A 2 40.54 9.17 78.61
N ARG A 3 39.94 8.13 79.21
CA ARG A 3 39.19 7.09 78.49
C ARG A 3 37.94 7.55 77.74
N GLN A 4 37.30 8.65 78.19
CA GLN A 4 36.11 9.19 77.52
C GLN A 4 36.47 10.06 76.32
N ILE A 5 37.63 10.72 76.35
CA ILE A 5 38.15 11.53 75.24
C ILE A 5 38.61 10.63 74.09
N GLU A 6 39.24 9.48 74.40
CA GLU A 6 39.65 8.48 73.39
C GLU A 6 38.45 7.83 72.69
N LEU A 7 37.37 7.54 73.43
CA LEU A 7 36.15 6.97 72.86
C LEU A 7 35.43 7.98 71.94
N LEU A 8 35.41 9.27 72.32
CA LEU A 8 34.83 10.33 71.51
C LEU A 8 35.62 10.55 70.21
N PHE A 9 36.95 10.46 70.26
CA PHE A 9 37.80 10.56 69.08
C PHE A 9 37.59 9.38 68.12
N PHE A 10 37.43 8.17 68.63
CA PHE A 10 37.17 6.99 67.80
C PHE A 10 35.80 7.06 67.11
N ILE A 11 34.77 7.56 67.80
CA ILE A 11 33.44 7.75 67.23
C ILE A 11 33.46 8.82 66.14
N ILE A 12 34.18 9.94 66.33
CA ILE A 12 34.31 11.01 65.33
C ILE A 12 35.06 10.53 64.08
N VAL A 13 36.13 9.74 64.24
CA VAL A 13 36.87 9.17 63.10
C VAL A 13 36.02 8.17 62.32
N ILE A 14 35.20 7.36 63.00
CA ILE A 14 34.24 6.46 62.36
C ILE A 14 33.13 7.25 61.64
N PHE A 15 32.60 8.30 62.26
CA PHE A 15 31.55 9.15 61.66
C PHE A 15 32.05 9.91 60.42
N ILE A 16 33.31 10.36 60.42
CA ILE A 16 33.94 11.01 59.26
C ILE A 16 34.27 9.98 58.18
N SER A 17 34.63 8.74 58.54
CA SER A 17 34.86 7.66 57.57
C SER A 17 33.58 7.18 56.86
N CYS A 18 32.40 7.32 57.50
CA CYS A 18 31.12 6.99 56.88
C CYS A 18 30.57 8.07 55.95
N PHE A 19 31.16 9.29 55.94
CA PHE A 19 30.69 10.40 55.10
C PHE A 19 31.51 10.62 53.82
N VAL A 20 32.55 9.81 53.57
CA VAL A 20 33.34 9.88 52.35
C VAL A 20 33.08 8.62 51.52
N ILE A 21 32.77 8.81 50.24
CA ILE A 21 32.36 7.83 49.22
C ILE A 21 30.84 7.59 49.09
N ALA A 22 30.03 8.64 49.24
CA ALA A 22 28.93 8.80 48.28
C ALA A 22 29.56 9.36 46.99
N LYS A 23 29.95 8.49 46.05
CA LYS A 23 30.28 8.95 44.70
C LYS A 23 29.06 9.75 44.21
N PRO A 24 29.20 11.02 43.80
CA PRO A 24 28.09 11.70 43.17
C PRO A 24 27.64 10.82 42.02
N ALA A 25 26.37 10.40 42.03
CA ALA A 25 25.77 9.73 40.90
C ALA A 25 25.88 10.71 39.75
N ARG A 26 26.91 10.51 38.91
CA ARG A 26 27.14 11.31 37.71
C ARG A 26 25.84 11.20 36.93
N ALA A 27 25.12 12.30 36.76
CA ALA A 27 23.94 12.33 35.92
C ALA A 27 24.39 11.79 34.55
N THR A 28 23.93 10.59 34.21
CA THR A 28 24.20 10.01 32.90
C THR A 28 23.55 10.97 31.90
N GLU A 29 24.35 11.67 31.10
CA GLU A 29 23.81 12.45 30.00
C GLU A 29 22.91 11.53 29.17
N GLU A 30 21.69 11.95 28.88
CA GLU A 30 20.67 11.14 28.22
C GLU A 30 20.41 11.74 26.83
N ILE A 31 20.35 10.88 25.83
CA ILE A 31 19.96 11.24 24.47
C ILE A 31 18.54 10.73 24.26
N THR A 32 17.65 11.63 23.87
CA THR A 32 16.28 11.32 23.48
C THR A 32 16.22 11.22 21.96
N LEU A 33 15.98 10.01 21.45
CA LEU A 33 15.70 9.79 20.03
C LEU A 33 14.19 9.82 19.81
N ARG A 34 13.73 10.68 18.91
CA ARG A 34 12.35 10.65 18.40
C ARG A 34 12.36 9.99 17.02
N LEU A 35 11.84 8.78 16.96
CA LEU A 35 11.74 8.01 15.72
C LEU A 35 10.42 8.34 15.03
N HIS A 36 10.50 8.79 13.78
CA HIS A 36 9.34 9.06 12.91
C HIS A 36 9.28 7.97 11.85
N LYS A 37 8.34 7.02 11.98
CA LYS A 37 8.08 6.03 10.94
C LYS A 37 7.26 6.66 9.83
N ARG A 38 7.86 6.72 8.65
CA ARG A 38 7.26 7.30 7.45
C ARG A 38 7.20 6.28 6.32
N ILE A 39 6.15 6.37 5.53
CA ILE A 39 5.88 5.55 4.37
C ILE A 39 5.83 6.45 3.15
N PHE A 40 6.66 6.18 2.14
CA PHE A 40 6.47 6.71 0.80
C PHE A 40 5.37 5.89 0.12
N PRO A 41 4.21 6.47 -0.23
CA PRO A 41 3.14 5.73 -0.89
C PRO A 41 3.52 5.25 -2.30
N ASP A 42 4.55 5.85 -2.88
CA ASP A 42 5.06 5.56 -4.22
C ASP A 42 6.59 5.60 -4.23
N ILE A 43 7.22 4.64 -4.91
CA ILE A 43 8.68 4.59 -5.10
C ILE A 43 9.19 5.73 -6.00
N GLU A 44 8.35 6.25 -6.91
CA GLU A 44 8.73 7.36 -7.80
C GLU A 44 8.96 8.67 -7.05
N ASN A 45 8.21 8.87 -5.95
CA ASN A 45 8.36 10.03 -5.09
C ASN A 45 9.55 9.91 -4.14
N LYS A 46 10.29 8.80 -4.16
CA LYS A 46 11.47 8.64 -3.32
C LYS A 46 12.66 9.38 -3.92
N VAL A 47 12.71 10.68 -3.66
CA VAL A 47 13.89 11.52 -3.85
C VAL A 47 14.74 11.53 -2.58
N THR A 48 16.02 11.87 -2.68
CA THR A 48 16.84 12.13 -1.49
C THR A 48 16.51 13.52 -0.97
N TYR A 49 16.13 13.62 0.31
CA TYR A 49 15.89 14.89 0.99
C TYR A 49 16.97 15.14 2.04
N ASP A 50 17.49 16.36 2.11
CA ASP A 50 18.21 16.86 3.26
C ASP A 50 17.21 17.38 4.30
N LEU A 51 16.91 16.54 5.29
CA LEU A 51 15.96 16.85 6.35
C LEU A 51 16.43 17.97 7.31
N ASN A 52 17.65 18.50 7.13
CA ASN A 52 18.11 19.70 7.81
C ASN A 52 17.64 20.99 7.12
N ILE A 53 17.20 20.90 5.85
CA ILE A 53 16.64 22.02 5.09
C ILE A 53 15.12 22.04 5.32
N ALA A 54 14.59 23.17 5.81
CA ALA A 54 13.19 23.27 6.22
C ALA A 54 12.19 22.98 5.09
N ASP A 55 12.45 23.49 3.88
CA ASP A 55 11.58 23.29 2.72
C ASP A 55 11.62 21.85 2.22
N GLU A 56 12.80 21.23 2.18
CA GLU A 56 12.92 19.80 1.83
C GLU A 56 12.26 18.90 2.87
N LYS A 57 12.41 19.21 4.15
CA LYS A 57 11.70 18.51 5.22
C LYS A 57 10.18 18.66 5.08
N LYS A 58 9.68 19.85 4.72
CA LYS A 58 8.26 20.07 4.46
C LYS A 58 7.78 19.25 3.25
N ALA A 59 8.56 19.23 2.17
CA ALA A 59 8.26 18.43 0.99
C ALA A 59 8.22 16.93 1.34
N PHE A 60 9.25 16.43 2.02
CA PHE A 60 9.31 15.07 2.54
C PHE A 60 8.08 14.70 3.39
N LEU A 61 7.70 15.57 4.33
CA LEU A 61 6.55 15.33 5.20
C LEU A 61 5.21 15.34 4.44
N SER A 62 5.11 16.09 3.35
CA SER A 62 3.92 16.11 2.49
C SER A 62 3.82 14.89 1.57
N GLN A 63 4.96 14.28 1.21
CA GLN A 63 5.02 13.11 0.32
C GLN A 63 5.08 11.78 1.08
N THR A 64 5.07 11.82 2.41
CA THR A 64 5.15 10.61 3.24
C THR A 64 4.06 10.56 4.31
N LEU A 65 3.54 9.36 4.51
CA LEU A 65 2.50 9.10 5.50
C LEU A 65 3.12 8.59 6.81
N PRO A 66 2.64 9.04 7.98
CA PRO A 66 3.05 8.48 9.26
C PRO A 66 2.47 7.07 9.45
N GLN A 67 3.22 6.17 10.10
CA GLN A 67 2.76 4.80 10.40
C GLN A 67 2.86 4.47 11.89
N ASN A 68 1.71 4.22 12.51
CA ASN A 68 1.60 3.68 13.87
C ASN A 68 1.80 2.16 13.88
N GLY A 69 2.15 1.61 15.04
CA GLY A 69 2.26 0.18 15.30
C GLY A 69 3.59 -0.46 14.90
N ALA A 70 4.52 0.29 14.28
CA ALA A 70 5.82 -0.22 13.88
C ALA A 70 6.72 -0.41 15.11
N ASN A 71 7.33 -1.60 15.23
CA ASN A 71 8.16 -1.97 16.38
C ASN A 71 9.63 -1.80 16.04
N PHE A 72 10.37 -1.13 16.92
CA PHE A 72 11.81 -0.92 16.78
C PHE A 72 12.56 -1.47 17.98
N VAL A 73 13.68 -2.11 17.69
CA VAL A 73 14.67 -2.56 18.67
C VAL A 73 15.95 -1.78 18.45
N ILE A 74 16.50 -1.27 19.55
CA ILE A 74 17.75 -0.52 19.54
C ILE A 74 18.83 -1.39 20.18
N TYR A 75 19.85 -1.73 19.40
CA TYR A 75 21.01 -2.49 19.85
C TYR A 75 22.20 -1.56 20.12
N ASP A 76 22.93 -1.87 21.17
CA ASP A 76 24.19 -1.22 21.50
C ASP A 76 25.35 -1.89 20.76
N LEU A 77 25.88 -1.18 19.77
CA LEU A 77 27.05 -1.57 18.99
C LEU A 77 28.36 -1.04 19.56
N SER A 78 28.32 -0.34 20.71
CA SER A 78 29.49 0.28 21.32
C SER A 78 30.56 -0.77 21.58
N GLN A 79 31.79 -0.48 21.16
CA GLN A 79 32.90 -1.40 21.34
C GLN A 79 33.37 -1.37 22.81
N PRO A 80 33.50 -2.53 23.48
CA PRO A 80 34.30 -2.57 24.69
C PRO A 80 35.74 -2.19 24.33
N LEU A 81 36.38 -1.36 25.15
CA LEU A 81 37.81 -1.12 25.05
C LEU A 81 38.50 -2.47 25.33
N ASP A 82 39.25 -3.02 24.37
CA ASP A 82 40.15 -4.12 24.71
C ASP A 82 41.21 -3.64 25.71
N GLN A 83 41.91 -4.55 26.39
CA GLN A 83 42.98 -4.20 27.35
C GLN A 83 44.10 -3.34 26.71
N ASN A 84 44.16 -3.28 25.37
CA ASN A 84 45.08 -2.46 24.58
C ASN A 84 44.41 -1.25 23.89
N GLN A 85 43.27 -0.79 24.40
CA GLN A 85 42.50 0.39 23.96
C GLN A 85 42.08 0.43 22.48
N LYS A 86 42.28 -0.64 21.70
CA LYS A 86 41.88 -0.70 20.30
C LYS A 86 40.47 -1.30 20.19
N PRO A 87 39.49 -0.57 19.64
CA PRO A 87 38.18 -1.13 19.41
C PRO A 87 38.26 -2.28 18.40
N LYS A 88 37.58 -3.40 18.66
CA LYS A 88 37.36 -4.43 17.64
C LYS A 88 36.56 -3.79 16.49
N LYS A 89 37.06 -3.88 15.26
CA LYS A 89 36.47 -3.15 14.12
C LYS A 89 35.09 -3.75 13.78
N ILE A 90 34.03 -2.98 13.94
CA ILE A 90 32.76 -3.20 13.23
C ILE A 90 32.88 -2.44 11.90
N VAL A 91 32.64 -3.15 10.79
CA VAL A 91 32.52 -2.51 9.47
C VAL A 91 31.06 -2.12 9.28
N LEU A 92 30.78 -0.82 9.41
CA LEU A 92 29.42 -0.27 9.33
C LEU A 92 28.91 -0.13 7.90
N ALA A 93 29.83 -0.03 6.93
CA ALA A 93 29.48 0.06 5.51
C ALA A 93 28.69 -1.18 5.08
N ASP A 94 29.13 -2.36 5.51
CA ASP A 94 28.50 -3.63 5.18
C ASP A 94 27.03 -3.70 5.62
N TRP A 95 26.64 -3.01 6.69
CA TRP A 95 25.29 -3.11 7.26
C TRP A 95 24.30 -2.10 6.70
N LYS A 96 24.78 -1.07 5.99
CA LYS A 96 23.91 -0.12 5.30
C LYS A 96 23.30 -0.73 4.04
N ASP A 97 24.06 -1.60 3.36
CA ASP A 97 23.67 -2.21 2.07
C ASP A 97 23.37 -3.71 2.18
N ALA A 98 23.71 -4.38 3.28
CA ALA A 98 23.35 -5.79 3.51
C ALA A 98 21.83 -5.99 3.50
N THR A 99 21.40 -7.21 3.15
CA THR A 99 19.98 -7.55 3.26
C THR A 99 19.54 -7.41 4.72
N ARG A 100 18.34 -6.86 4.94
CA ARG A 100 17.81 -6.61 6.30
C ARG A 100 17.88 -7.85 7.19
N ARG A 101 17.69 -9.04 6.60
CA ARG A 101 17.76 -10.35 7.26
C ARG A 101 19.15 -10.64 7.83
N ASP A 102 20.20 -10.38 7.05
CA ASP A 102 21.57 -10.60 7.49
C ASP A 102 21.94 -9.66 8.64
N VAL A 103 21.49 -8.40 8.56
CA VAL A 103 21.67 -7.42 9.65
C VAL A 103 20.94 -7.86 10.91
N PHE A 104 19.69 -8.32 10.79
CA PHE A 104 18.93 -8.83 11.93
C PHE A 104 19.61 -10.02 12.60
N GLU A 105 20.04 -11.03 11.84
CA GLU A 105 20.75 -12.19 12.39
C GLU A 105 22.08 -11.77 13.03
N ALA A 106 22.84 -10.88 12.40
CA ALA A 106 24.08 -10.34 12.96
C ALA A 106 23.86 -9.51 14.22
N ALA A 107 22.71 -8.84 14.36
CA ALA A 107 22.37 -7.97 15.48
C ALA A 107 22.09 -8.75 16.77
N LYS A 108 21.63 -10.01 16.69
CA LYS A 108 21.24 -10.85 17.86
C LYS A 108 22.34 -11.01 18.92
N LYS A 109 23.61 -10.85 18.56
CA LYS A 109 24.75 -10.92 19.48
C LYS A 109 24.95 -9.65 20.33
N TYR A 110 24.29 -8.55 19.99
CA TYR A 110 24.44 -7.27 20.67
C TYR A 110 23.36 -7.06 21.72
N LYS A 111 23.66 -6.22 22.72
CA LYS A 111 22.76 -5.91 23.82
C LYS A 111 21.63 -5.01 23.33
N VAL A 112 20.38 -5.38 23.64
CA VAL A 112 19.23 -4.50 23.45
C VAL A 112 19.23 -3.41 24.53
N VAL A 113 19.14 -2.15 24.12
CA VAL A 113 19.12 -0.96 25.00
C VAL A 113 17.84 -0.14 24.88
N GLY A 114 16.98 -0.45 23.90
CA GLY A 114 15.67 0.17 23.77
C GLY A 114 14.71 -0.68 22.96
N LYS A 115 13.43 -0.59 23.31
CA LYS A 115 12.33 -1.12 22.52
C LYS A 115 11.25 -0.05 22.47
N VAL A 116 10.74 0.25 21.29
CA VAL A 116 9.70 1.26 21.13
C VAL A 116 8.75 0.86 20.02
N GLN A 117 7.50 1.29 20.15
CA GLN A 117 6.48 1.13 19.12
C GLN A 117 5.95 2.51 18.72
N THR A 118 5.77 2.75 17.43
CA THR A 118 5.23 4.02 16.96
C THR A 118 3.75 4.16 17.28
N SER A 119 3.34 5.36 17.66
CA SER A 119 1.95 5.68 17.99
C SER A 119 1.68 7.16 17.73
N TYR A 120 0.47 7.61 18.06
CA TYR A 120 0.15 9.03 18.06
C TYR A 120 0.77 9.72 19.30
N ASP A 121 1.69 10.65 19.05
CA ASP A 121 2.27 11.51 20.09
C ASP A 121 1.38 12.74 20.30
N LYS A 122 0.74 12.81 21.46
CA LYS A 122 -0.15 13.91 21.86
C LYS A 122 0.60 15.24 22.03
N ALA A 123 1.87 15.21 22.43
CA ALA A 123 2.64 16.42 22.70
C ALA A 123 2.98 17.17 21.40
N THR A 124 3.35 16.42 20.36
CA THR A 124 3.67 16.97 19.04
C THR A 124 2.49 16.94 18.08
N LYS A 125 1.39 16.27 18.45
CA LYS A 125 0.20 16.02 17.61
C LYS A 125 0.54 15.27 16.32
N GLN A 126 1.53 14.37 16.37
CA GLN A 126 2.02 13.63 15.21
C GLN A 126 1.76 12.13 15.36
N ALA A 127 1.28 11.49 14.30
CA ALA A 127 1.22 10.04 14.21
C ALA A 127 2.58 9.46 13.76
N GLY A 128 2.78 8.17 13.98
CA GLY A 128 3.96 7.43 13.56
C GLY A 128 5.21 7.75 14.36
N VAL A 129 5.04 8.18 15.61
CA VAL A 129 6.15 8.64 16.46
C VAL A 129 6.42 7.64 17.58
N ALA A 130 7.69 7.37 17.83
CA ALA A 130 8.18 6.66 19.00
C ALA A 130 9.31 7.46 19.66
N THR A 131 9.43 7.39 21.00
CA THR A 131 10.54 8.04 21.71
C THR A 131 11.35 7.00 22.46
N ALA A 132 12.66 6.97 22.19
CA ALA A 132 13.62 6.15 22.90
C ALA A 132 14.59 7.03 23.69
N LYS A 133 14.91 6.59 24.90
CA LYS A 133 15.88 7.23 25.78
C LYS A 133 17.12 6.35 25.86
N LEU A 134 18.26 6.91 25.47
CA LEU A 134 19.53 6.22 25.44
C LEU A 134 20.51 6.90 26.39
N ALA A 135 21.29 6.11 27.13
CA ALA A 135 22.40 6.66 27.88
C ALA A 135 23.46 7.18 26.89
N ARG A 136 23.94 8.41 27.08
CA ARG A 136 25.17 8.86 26.43
C ARG A 136 26.32 8.15 27.11
N GLN A 137 26.72 7.02 26.54
CA GLN A 137 27.83 6.25 27.11
C GLN A 137 29.11 7.09 27.08
N GLN A 138 29.88 7.06 28.16
CA GLN A 138 31.23 7.63 28.22
C GLN A 138 32.27 6.77 27.46
N THR A 139 31.81 5.75 26.72
CA THR A 139 32.68 4.94 25.87
C THR A 139 33.27 5.82 24.79
N LYS A 140 34.50 5.52 24.37
CA LYS A 140 35.21 6.37 23.40
C LYS A 140 34.50 6.42 22.05
N ASN A 141 33.59 5.49 21.72
CA ASN A 141 32.82 5.43 20.46
C ASN A 141 31.44 4.79 20.68
N PRO A 142 30.44 5.52 21.23
CA PRO A 142 29.10 4.99 21.38
C PRO A 142 28.43 4.82 20.00
N LEU A 143 27.69 3.74 19.79
CA LEU A 143 27.03 3.49 18.52
C LEU A 143 25.78 2.63 18.69
N TYR A 144 24.69 3.00 18.02
CA TYR A 144 23.40 2.31 18.16
C TYR A 144 22.86 1.86 16.81
N LEU A 145 22.35 0.63 16.73
CA LEU A 145 21.60 0.13 15.59
C LEU A 145 20.11 0.17 15.91
N ILE A 146 19.34 0.87 15.08
CA ILE A 146 17.88 0.94 15.15
C ILE A 146 17.34 0.04 14.04
N LEU A 147 16.59 -0.98 14.43
CA LEU A 147 16.10 -2.01 13.52
C LEU A 147 14.61 -2.24 13.72
N GLU A 148 13.85 -2.22 12.62
CA GLU A 148 12.42 -2.53 12.62
C GLU A 148 12.20 -4.05 12.67
N VAL A 149 11.31 -4.49 13.56
CA VAL A 149 10.94 -5.90 13.77
C VAL A 149 9.41 -6.07 13.71
N LYS A 150 8.92 -7.30 13.51
CA LYS A 150 7.48 -7.56 13.39
C LYS A 150 6.70 -7.26 14.67
N ALA A 151 7.19 -7.71 15.82
CA ALA A 151 6.49 -7.57 17.10
C ALA A 151 7.42 -7.28 18.28
N GLU A 152 8.39 -8.16 18.52
CA GLU A 152 9.27 -8.14 19.69
C GLU A 152 10.74 -8.32 19.27
N PRO A 153 11.73 -8.07 20.15
CA PRO A 153 13.11 -8.43 19.86
C PRO A 153 13.23 -9.91 19.54
N ASN A 154 14.02 -10.22 18.51
CA ASN A 154 14.17 -11.56 17.93
C ASN A 154 12.92 -12.11 17.22
N SER A 155 11.81 -11.36 17.10
CA SER A 155 10.74 -11.70 16.15
C SER A 155 11.24 -11.52 14.71
N GLU A 156 10.71 -12.29 13.77
CA GLU A 156 11.01 -12.14 12.34
C GLU A 156 10.94 -10.67 11.91
N ILE A 157 11.74 -10.29 10.91
CA ILE A 157 11.53 -9.00 10.23
C ILE A 157 10.12 -9.02 9.66
N ASN A 158 9.42 -7.88 9.67
CA ASN A 158 8.13 -7.77 9.01
C ASN A 158 8.32 -8.27 7.57
N GLY A 159 7.56 -9.30 7.17
CA GLY A 159 7.91 -10.34 6.17
C GLY A 159 8.06 -9.89 4.72
N VAL A 160 8.42 -8.63 4.50
CA VAL A 160 8.60 -7.99 3.23
C VAL A 160 9.84 -7.12 3.30
N GLN A 161 10.87 -7.50 2.54
CA GLN A 161 12.15 -6.79 2.47
C GLN A 161 11.98 -5.31 2.08
N GLU A 162 10.85 -4.92 1.48
CA GLU A 162 10.54 -3.56 1.03
C GLU A 162 9.58 -2.79 1.99
N GLN A 163 8.97 -3.44 3.00
CA GLN A 163 8.03 -2.79 3.94
C GLN A 163 8.59 -2.54 5.35
N SER A 164 9.90 -2.76 5.55
CA SER A 164 10.58 -2.37 6.79
C SER A 164 11.54 -1.20 6.52
N ALA A 165 11.74 -0.37 7.52
CA ALA A 165 12.74 0.69 7.48
C ALA A 165 14.13 0.12 7.21
N VAL A 166 14.97 0.91 6.54
CA VAL A 166 16.38 0.55 6.37
C VAL A 166 17.04 0.52 7.75
N PRO A 167 17.85 -0.50 8.09
CA PRO A 167 18.60 -0.52 9.33
C PRO A 167 19.41 0.77 9.48
N THR A 168 19.17 1.49 10.57
CA THR A 168 19.71 2.83 10.76
C THR A 168 20.73 2.81 11.89
N VAL A 169 21.95 3.25 11.60
CA VAL A 169 23.01 3.40 12.61
C VAL A 169 23.02 4.84 13.10
N PHE A 170 22.82 5.02 14.40
CA PHE A 170 22.91 6.30 15.09
C PHE A 170 24.26 6.44 15.82
N ASP A 171 25.00 7.48 15.47
CA ASP A 171 26.28 7.87 16.08
C ASP A 171 26.08 9.16 16.91
N PRO A 172 26.05 9.06 18.24
CA PRO A 172 25.98 10.23 19.14
C PRO A 172 27.07 11.27 18.91
N LYS A 173 28.26 10.90 18.42
CA LYS A 173 29.33 11.88 18.19
C LYS A 173 29.05 12.80 17.02
N LYS A 174 28.32 12.29 16.02
CA LYS A 174 27.87 13.07 14.87
C LYS A 174 26.61 13.88 15.16
N ASN A 175 25.95 13.61 16.29
CA ASN A 175 24.70 14.24 16.69
C ASN A 175 24.84 14.77 18.13
N PRO A 176 25.47 15.94 18.31
CA PRO A 176 25.80 16.48 19.63
C PRO A 176 24.56 16.87 20.45
N GLU A 177 23.40 16.99 19.82
CA GLU A 177 22.14 17.33 20.48
C GLU A 177 21.63 16.21 21.40
N ASN A 178 20.95 16.61 22.47
CA ASN A 178 20.32 15.68 23.42
C ASN A 178 18.93 15.21 22.96
N LYS A 179 18.36 15.84 21.94
CA LYS A 179 17.11 15.45 21.31
C LYS A 179 17.36 15.35 19.81
N VAL A 180 17.12 14.18 19.23
CA VAL A 180 17.37 13.94 17.81
C VAL A 180 16.12 13.33 17.19
N ASP A 181 15.61 13.98 16.14
CA ASP A 181 14.56 13.41 15.30
C ASP A 181 15.19 12.54 14.21
N LEU A 182 14.82 11.26 14.15
CA LEU A 182 15.24 10.31 13.12
C LEU A 182 14.04 9.90 12.30
N TYR A 183 14.13 10.06 10.98
CA TYR A 183 13.08 9.66 10.05
C TYR A 183 13.41 8.28 9.48
N LEU A 184 12.57 7.30 9.82
CA LEU A 184 12.73 5.90 9.47
C LEU A 184 11.76 5.59 8.34
N GLU A 185 12.31 5.61 7.13
CA GLU A 185 11.55 5.57 5.89
C GLU A 185 11.35 4.15 5.39
N THR A 186 10.19 3.92 4.78
CA THR A 186 9.90 2.70 4.05
C THR A 186 9.16 3.06 2.78
N VAL A 187 9.39 2.32 1.71
CA VAL A 187 8.59 2.47 0.50
C VAL A 187 7.38 1.55 0.62
N TYR A 188 6.18 2.10 0.47
CA TYR A 188 4.98 1.31 0.35
C TYR A 188 5.08 0.50 -0.93
N TYR A 189 5.43 -0.77 -0.77
CA TYR A 189 5.36 -1.68 -1.89
C TYR A 189 3.89 -1.79 -2.33
N SER A 190 3.67 -1.53 -3.60
CA SER A 190 2.39 -1.67 -4.27
C SER A 190 2.63 -1.99 -5.74
N ARG A 191 1.58 -2.49 -6.41
CA ARG A 191 1.61 -2.90 -7.81
C ARG A 191 0.37 -2.38 -8.54
N HIS A 192 0.45 -2.35 -9.85
CA HIS A 192 -0.59 -1.81 -10.74
C HIS A 192 -1.06 -2.92 -11.69
N PRO A 193 -1.85 -3.88 -11.18
CA PRO A 193 -2.31 -4.98 -11.98
C PRO A 193 -3.28 -4.49 -13.07
N TYR A 194 -3.25 -5.20 -14.19
CA TYR A 194 -4.09 -4.91 -15.34
C TYR A 194 -4.47 -6.22 -16.04
N PHE A 195 -5.53 -6.18 -16.83
CA PHE A 195 -5.92 -7.28 -17.72
C PHE A 195 -6.80 -6.78 -18.86
N PHE A 196 -7.03 -7.64 -19.85
CA PHE A 196 -7.77 -7.28 -21.06
C PHE A 196 -9.06 -8.10 -21.19
N ASN A 197 -10.19 -7.43 -21.33
CA ASN A 197 -11.48 -8.04 -21.60
C ASN A 197 -11.65 -8.23 -23.11
N TYR A 198 -11.82 -9.48 -23.54
CA TYR A 198 -11.99 -9.82 -24.94
C TYR A 198 -13.22 -10.69 -25.14
N GLY A 199 -13.96 -10.44 -26.22
CA GLY A 199 -15.13 -11.21 -26.62
C GLY A 199 -14.75 -12.25 -27.66
N LYS A 200 -15.02 -13.52 -27.36
CA LYS A 200 -14.86 -14.63 -28.29
C LYS A 200 -16.12 -14.80 -29.13
N MET A 201 -15.99 -14.58 -30.44
CA MET A 201 -17.10 -14.64 -31.40
C MET A 201 -17.43 -16.08 -31.81
N ARG A 202 -18.70 -16.35 -32.11
CA ARG A 202 -19.14 -17.64 -32.70
C ARG A 202 -18.75 -17.65 -34.19
N GLY A 203 -17.60 -18.25 -34.51
CA GLY A 203 -17.13 -18.36 -35.90
C GLY A 203 -15.64 -18.09 -36.13
N SER A 204 -14.87 -17.88 -35.05
CA SER A 204 -13.46 -17.44 -35.00
C SER A 204 -13.29 -15.93 -34.93
N GLY A 205 -12.31 -15.49 -34.14
CA GLY A 205 -12.05 -14.09 -33.83
C GLY A 205 -12.25 -13.76 -32.34
N GLU A 206 -11.39 -12.88 -31.85
CA GLU A 206 -11.52 -12.22 -30.56
C GLU A 206 -11.49 -10.71 -30.80
N MET A 207 -12.32 -9.96 -30.07
CA MET A 207 -12.32 -8.50 -30.13
C MET A 207 -12.19 -7.91 -28.72
N PRO A 208 -11.54 -6.74 -28.55
CA PRO A 208 -11.56 -6.05 -27.27
C PRO A 208 -13.00 -5.68 -26.90
N LEU A 209 -13.30 -5.66 -25.60
CA LEU A 209 -14.61 -5.26 -25.07
C LEU A 209 -14.45 -4.03 -24.20
N ALA A 210 -14.92 -2.89 -24.70
CA ALA A 210 -15.04 -1.65 -23.94
C ALA A 210 -16.33 -1.62 -23.11
N GLY A 211 -16.27 -1.10 -21.89
CA GLY A 211 -17.42 -0.92 -21.01
C GLY A 211 -17.82 -2.12 -20.15
N VAL A 212 -16.95 -3.14 -20.01
CA VAL A 212 -17.11 -4.16 -18.97
C VAL A 212 -16.79 -3.49 -17.63
N GLU A 213 -17.70 -3.59 -16.65
CA GLU A 213 -17.51 -2.97 -15.34
C GLU A 213 -17.27 -4.02 -14.25
N TYR A 214 -16.30 -3.70 -13.40
CA TYR A 214 -15.91 -4.50 -12.24
C TYR A 214 -15.95 -3.67 -10.96
N VAL A 215 -16.10 -4.37 -9.84
CA VAL A 215 -15.73 -3.87 -8.51
C VAL A 215 -14.60 -4.72 -7.95
N LEU A 216 -13.75 -4.12 -7.12
CA LEU A 216 -12.64 -4.82 -6.48
C LEU A 216 -13.03 -5.26 -5.06
N TYR A 217 -12.73 -6.49 -4.69
CA TYR A 217 -12.84 -6.95 -3.31
C TYR A 217 -11.62 -7.74 -2.85
N LYS A 218 -11.47 -7.84 -1.53
CA LYS A 218 -10.59 -8.79 -0.84
C LYS A 218 -11.39 -9.62 0.15
N LEU A 219 -10.82 -10.73 0.60
CA LEU A 219 -11.39 -11.52 1.69
C LEU A 219 -10.80 -11.04 3.03
N ASN A 220 -11.63 -10.95 4.06
CA ASN A 220 -11.15 -10.80 5.44
C ASN A 220 -10.81 -12.17 6.06
N ASP A 221 -10.39 -12.18 7.33
CA ASP A 221 -10.00 -13.40 8.05
C ASP A 221 -11.16 -14.41 8.22
N GLU A 222 -12.41 -13.96 8.08
CA GLU A 222 -13.63 -14.79 8.12
C GLU A 222 -14.10 -15.22 6.72
N ALA A 223 -13.27 -15.04 5.68
CA ALA A 223 -13.60 -15.28 4.28
C ALA A 223 -14.80 -14.47 3.74
N LYS A 224 -15.13 -13.35 4.38
CA LYS A 224 -16.17 -12.40 3.90
C LYS A 224 -15.56 -11.38 2.95
N ARG A 225 -16.35 -10.98 1.96
CA ARG A 225 -15.94 -10.01 0.94
C ARG A 225 -15.98 -8.59 1.49
N LEU A 226 -14.86 -7.89 1.37
CA LEU A 226 -14.70 -6.46 1.62
C LEU A 226 -14.44 -5.76 0.29
N TYR A 227 -15.33 -4.87 -0.11
CA TYR A 227 -15.29 -4.16 -1.39
C TYR A 227 -14.61 -2.81 -1.24
N LEU A 228 -13.84 -2.42 -2.26
CA LEU A 228 -13.17 -1.13 -2.33
C LEU A 228 -14.20 -0.02 -2.54
N GLU A 229 -14.20 0.96 -1.65
CA GLU A 229 -15.01 2.17 -1.78
C GLU A 229 -14.38 3.19 -2.73
N GLU A 230 -15.24 3.94 -3.42
CA GLU A 230 -14.88 5.12 -4.19
C GLU A 230 -14.55 6.27 -3.23
N ASN A 231 -13.28 6.65 -3.18
CA ASN A 231 -12.80 7.79 -2.40
C ASN A 231 -11.92 8.70 -3.26
N GLU A 232 -12.30 9.97 -3.39
CA GLU A 232 -11.56 10.98 -4.15
C GLU A 232 -10.40 11.61 -3.36
N GLY A 233 -10.26 11.31 -2.06
CA GLY A 233 -9.23 11.90 -1.19
C GLY A 233 -7.85 11.26 -1.32
N SER A 234 -6.81 12.08 -1.50
CA SER A 234 -5.39 11.68 -1.47
C SER A 234 -4.92 11.03 -0.17
N ASP A 235 -5.69 11.20 0.92
CA ASP A 235 -5.24 10.95 2.30
C ASP A 235 -5.83 9.67 2.93
N THR A 236 -6.77 8.99 2.26
CA THR A 236 -7.38 7.75 2.74
C THR A 236 -7.15 6.62 1.75
N TRP A 237 -5.98 6.01 1.92
CA TRP A 237 -5.31 5.10 1.00
C TRP A 237 -6.12 3.88 0.59
N TYR A 238 -7.04 3.36 1.40
CA TYR A 238 -8.07 2.40 0.99
C TYR A 238 -9.22 2.43 1.99
N SER A 239 -10.47 2.59 1.54
CA SER A 239 -11.64 2.29 2.37
C SER A 239 -12.32 1.03 1.86
N TRP A 240 -12.63 0.13 2.77
CA TRP A 240 -13.18 -1.17 2.46
C TRP A 240 -14.49 -1.35 3.22
N THR A 241 -15.56 -1.71 2.52
CA THR A 241 -16.89 -1.85 3.10
C THR A 241 -17.53 -3.18 2.74
N PHE A 242 -18.51 -3.59 3.53
CA PHE A 242 -19.39 -4.69 3.15
C PHE A 242 -20.47 -4.18 2.20
N SER A 243 -20.84 -5.03 1.24
CA SER A 243 -21.95 -4.78 0.33
C SER A 243 -22.69 -6.08 0.06
N GLU A 244 -24.01 -6.06 0.25
CA GLU A 244 -24.90 -7.16 -0.14
C GLU A 244 -25.30 -7.09 -1.61
N GLN A 245 -25.20 -5.89 -2.22
CA GLN A 245 -25.59 -5.63 -3.61
C GLN A 245 -24.49 -4.87 -4.38
N PRO A 246 -23.28 -5.45 -4.54
CA PRO A 246 -22.13 -4.77 -5.14
C PRO A 246 -22.38 -4.26 -6.57
N LYS A 247 -23.31 -4.90 -7.29
CA LYS A 247 -23.75 -4.45 -8.62
C LYS A 247 -24.38 -3.06 -8.62
N ASN A 248 -25.15 -2.72 -7.58
CA ASN A 248 -25.92 -1.47 -7.49
C ASN A 248 -25.36 -0.49 -6.45
N ASP A 249 -24.38 -0.91 -5.65
CA ASP A 249 -23.81 -0.09 -4.58
C ASP A 249 -22.92 1.02 -5.12
N THR A 250 -23.44 2.25 -5.13
CA THR A 250 -22.74 3.43 -5.68
C THR A 250 -21.57 3.90 -4.82
N ARG A 251 -21.36 3.32 -3.63
CA ARG A 251 -20.18 3.62 -2.81
C ARG A 251 -18.93 2.92 -3.32
N LEU A 252 -19.08 1.93 -4.20
CA LEU A 252 -17.97 1.08 -4.64
C LEU A 252 -17.31 1.63 -5.89
N GLU A 253 -15.98 1.64 -5.89
CA GLU A 253 -15.17 2.04 -7.04
C GLU A 253 -15.46 1.15 -8.25
N ARG A 254 -15.63 1.77 -9.42
CA ARG A 254 -15.91 1.08 -10.69
C ARG A 254 -14.66 1.07 -11.57
N PHE A 255 -14.27 -0.14 -11.98
CA PHE A 255 -13.19 -0.34 -12.94
C PHE A 255 -13.80 -0.72 -14.28
N ILE A 256 -13.59 0.12 -15.30
CA ILE A 256 -14.29 0.02 -16.59
C ILE A 256 -13.28 -0.21 -17.70
N SER A 257 -13.52 -1.20 -18.54
CA SER A 257 -12.61 -1.51 -19.64
C SER A 257 -12.68 -0.44 -20.73
N ASN A 258 -11.52 0.00 -21.21
CA ASN A 258 -11.44 1.00 -22.27
C ASN A 258 -11.62 0.39 -23.68
N GLU A 259 -11.39 1.18 -24.73
CA GLU A 259 -11.52 0.76 -26.13
C GLU A 259 -10.63 -0.43 -26.52
N GLU A 260 -9.46 -0.57 -25.88
CA GLU A 260 -8.57 -1.72 -26.05
C GLU A 260 -8.97 -2.93 -25.18
N GLY A 261 -10.08 -2.82 -24.44
CA GLY A 261 -10.53 -3.81 -23.46
C GLY A 261 -9.71 -3.82 -22.18
N LEU A 262 -8.78 -2.89 -21.99
CA LEU A 262 -7.87 -2.82 -20.86
C LEU A 262 -8.62 -2.36 -19.60
N ILE A 263 -8.45 -3.12 -18.52
CA ILE A 263 -8.70 -2.71 -17.13
C ILE A 263 -7.35 -2.47 -16.47
N THR A 264 -7.21 -1.33 -15.81
CA THR A 264 -6.13 -1.06 -14.85
C THR A 264 -6.75 -0.79 -13.48
N THR A 265 -5.95 -0.68 -12.43
CA THR A 265 -6.41 -0.20 -11.12
C THR A 265 -6.60 1.32 -11.07
N ASN A 266 -6.71 2.00 -12.21
CA ASN A 266 -6.72 3.46 -12.31
C ASN A 266 -5.51 4.06 -11.57
N HIS A 267 -5.74 4.98 -10.63
CA HIS A 267 -4.72 5.59 -9.76
C HIS A 267 -4.58 4.86 -8.40
N ARG A 268 -5.09 3.63 -8.25
CA ARG A 268 -5.03 2.85 -7.01
C ARG A 268 -3.79 1.93 -7.01
N ASN A 269 -2.91 2.13 -6.02
CA ASN A 269 -1.66 1.41 -5.82
C ASN A 269 -1.85 0.15 -4.94
N LEU A 270 -2.19 -1.01 -5.50
CA LEU A 270 -2.59 -2.16 -4.66
C LEU A 270 -1.42 -2.72 -3.83
N PRO A 271 -1.55 -2.83 -2.49
CA PRO A 271 -0.53 -3.45 -1.65
C PRO A 271 -0.51 -4.97 -1.80
N PRO A 272 0.49 -5.66 -1.23
CA PRO A 272 0.54 -7.12 -1.22
C PRO A 272 -0.73 -7.73 -0.69
N GLY A 273 -1.14 -8.83 -1.34
CA GLY A 273 -2.36 -9.52 -1.01
C GLY A 273 -3.04 -10.09 -2.23
N THR A 274 -4.13 -10.81 -1.98
CA THR A 274 -4.99 -11.37 -3.02
C THR A 274 -6.28 -10.58 -3.07
N TYR A 275 -6.63 -10.15 -4.29
CA TYR A 275 -7.82 -9.39 -4.61
C TYR A 275 -8.58 -10.06 -5.73
N TYR A 276 -9.81 -9.63 -5.93
CA TYR A 276 -10.70 -10.19 -6.92
C TYR A 276 -11.50 -9.08 -7.59
N PHE A 277 -11.44 -9.01 -8.91
CA PHE A 277 -12.34 -8.18 -9.69
C PHE A 277 -13.62 -8.97 -9.97
N GLN A 278 -14.71 -8.53 -9.34
CA GLN A 278 -16.05 -9.07 -9.58
C GLN A 278 -16.71 -8.29 -10.71
N GLU A 279 -17.02 -8.98 -11.81
CA GLU A 279 -17.78 -8.39 -12.92
C GLU A 279 -19.20 -8.06 -12.45
N VAL A 280 -19.60 -6.81 -12.62
CA VAL A 280 -20.93 -6.30 -12.23
C VAL A 280 -21.77 -5.90 -13.45
N LYS A 281 -21.13 -5.65 -14.59
CA LYS A 281 -21.79 -5.33 -15.86
C LYS A 281 -21.00 -5.87 -17.05
N ALA A 282 -21.65 -6.72 -17.84
CA ALA A 282 -21.16 -7.19 -19.13
C ALA A 282 -21.51 -6.21 -20.26
N VAL A 283 -20.78 -6.33 -21.38
CA VAL A 283 -21.08 -5.59 -22.62
C VAL A 283 -22.24 -6.27 -23.38
N PRO A 284 -23.17 -5.51 -23.98
CA PRO A 284 -24.28 -6.08 -24.76
C PRO A 284 -23.82 -7.10 -25.82
N GLY A 285 -24.49 -8.24 -25.88
CA GLY A 285 -24.18 -9.31 -26.83
C GLY A 285 -23.11 -10.31 -26.36
N PHE A 286 -22.50 -10.08 -25.19
CA PHE A 286 -21.56 -11.00 -24.55
C PHE A 286 -22.07 -11.37 -23.16
N ASP A 287 -21.79 -12.62 -22.76
CA ASP A 287 -22.02 -13.11 -21.42
C ASP A 287 -20.66 -13.41 -20.76
N LYS A 288 -20.56 -13.18 -19.44
CA LYS A 288 -19.44 -13.70 -18.65
C LYS A 288 -19.31 -15.20 -18.94
N ASN A 289 -18.09 -15.65 -19.22
CA ASN A 289 -17.86 -17.07 -19.35
C ASN A 289 -18.10 -17.73 -17.99
N GLU A 290 -19.09 -18.63 -17.89
CA GLU A 290 -19.49 -19.28 -16.63
C GLU A 290 -18.37 -20.10 -15.97
N GLN A 291 -17.31 -20.43 -16.72
CA GLN A 291 -16.10 -21.07 -16.19
C GLN A 291 -15.12 -20.09 -15.52
N LEU A 292 -15.33 -18.79 -15.67
CA LEU A 292 -14.53 -17.76 -15.02
C LEU A 292 -15.13 -17.43 -13.66
N SER A 293 -14.37 -17.73 -12.61
CA SER A 293 -14.54 -17.10 -11.30
C SER A 293 -14.34 -15.59 -11.42
N ASP A 294 -14.53 -14.86 -10.31
CA ASP A 294 -14.03 -13.49 -10.21
C ASP A 294 -12.52 -13.48 -10.55
N VAL A 295 -12.06 -12.42 -11.22
CA VAL A 295 -10.70 -12.35 -11.76
C VAL A 295 -9.74 -12.15 -10.59
N GLU A 296 -8.97 -13.18 -10.26
CA GLU A 296 -8.01 -13.14 -9.16
C GLU A 296 -6.81 -12.30 -9.55
N VAL A 297 -6.38 -11.47 -8.61
CA VAL A 297 -5.17 -10.68 -8.71
C VAL A 297 -4.34 -10.91 -7.46
N PHE A 298 -3.14 -11.46 -7.65
CA PHE A 298 -2.19 -11.66 -6.56
C PHE A 298 -1.04 -10.67 -6.70
N ILE A 299 -0.85 -9.88 -5.64
CA ILE A 299 0.25 -8.95 -5.49
C ILE A 299 1.26 -9.58 -4.54
N PRO A 300 2.47 -9.95 -5.02
CA PRO A 300 3.49 -10.53 -4.16
C PRO A 300 3.93 -9.52 -3.11
N ASN A 301 4.64 -9.97 -2.09
CA ASN A 301 5.19 -9.06 -1.10
C ASN A 301 6.39 -8.27 -1.63
N THR A 302 7.15 -8.79 -2.60
CA THR A 302 8.39 -8.17 -3.08
C THR A 302 8.44 -8.07 -4.61
N TRP A 303 9.35 -7.24 -5.14
CA TRP A 303 9.65 -7.19 -6.59
C TRP A 303 10.47 -8.38 -7.06
N THR A 304 11.15 -9.08 -6.15
CA THR A 304 12.05 -10.19 -6.46
C THR A 304 11.81 -11.40 -5.58
N ASP A 305 12.00 -12.59 -6.13
CA ASP A 305 11.99 -13.85 -5.39
C ASP A 305 13.25 -14.00 -4.51
N LEU A 306 13.34 -15.11 -3.75
CA LEU A 306 14.50 -15.40 -2.89
C LEU A 306 15.82 -15.58 -3.66
N LYS A 307 15.77 -15.72 -4.99
CA LYS A 307 16.93 -15.87 -5.87
C LYS A 307 17.30 -14.55 -6.58
N GLY A 308 16.57 -13.48 -6.30
CA GLY A 308 16.77 -12.16 -6.92
C GLY A 308 16.14 -12.02 -8.31
N ASN A 309 15.36 -12.98 -8.79
CA ASN A 309 14.65 -12.85 -10.05
C ASN A 309 13.39 -12.02 -9.87
N PHE A 310 12.94 -11.34 -10.92
CA PHE A 310 11.67 -10.61 -10.92
C PHE A 310 10.50 -11.52 -10.50
N PHE A 311 9.75 -11.08 -9.49
CA PHE A 311 8.55 -11.76 -8.99
C PHE A 311 7.31 -10.97 -9.45
N PRO A 312 6.63 -11.43 -10.53
CA PRO A 312 5.50 -10.71 -11.10
C PRO A 312 4.27 -10.77 -10.20
N ALA A 313 3.48 -9.69 -10.20
CA ALA A 313 2.06 -9.83 -9.85
C ALA A 313 1.39 -10.79 -10.83
N THR A 314 0.28 -11.40 -10.43
CA THR A 314 -0.44 -12.34 -11.30
C THR A 314 -1.90 -11.96 -11.45
N VAL A 315 -2.45 -12.26 -12.62
CA VAL A 315 -3.89 -12.23 -12.88
C VAL A 315 -4.32 -13.64 -13.29
N ASN A 316 -5.27 -14.23 -12.57
CA ASN A 316 -5.67 -15.63 -12.70
C ASN A 316 -4.45 -16.57 -12.75
N GLY A 317 -3.47 -16.35 -11.86
CA GLY A 317 -2.22 -17.11 -11.77
C GLY A 317 -1.21 -16.87 -12.89
N LYS A 318 -1.52 -16.02 -13.90
CA LYS A 318 -0.56 -15.65 -14.96
C LYS A 318 0.22 -14.42 -14.55
N GLY A 319 1.55 -14.53 -14.53
CA GLY A 319 2.43 -13.40 -14.28
C GLY A 319 2.22 -12.27 -15.30
N ILE A 320 2.13 -11.04 -14.81
CA ILE A 320 2.02 -9.84 -15.65
C ILE A 320 3.38 -9.15 -15.80
N CYS A 321 3.55 -8.46 -16.92
CA CYS A 321 4.70 -7.59 -17.14
C CYS A 321 4.27 -6.15 -16.84
N GLU A 322 4.82 -5.56 -15.79
CA GLU A 322 4.46 -4.23 -15.34
C GLU A 322 5.70 -3.36 -15.21
N MET A 323 5.53 -2.07 -15.48
CA MET A 323 6.55 -1.08 -15.19
C MET A 323 6.40 -0.60 -13.74
N ARG A 324 7.50 -0.12 -13.15
CA ARG A 324 7.47 0.42 -11.77
C ARG A 324 6.57 1.65 -11.65
N ASP A 325 6.41 2.40 -12.73
CA ASP A 325 5.57 3.60 -12.85
C ASP A 325 4.07 3.25 -13.04
N GLY A 326 3.71 1.97 -13.00
CA GLY A 326 2.35 1.49 -13.21
C GLY A 326 1.87 1.56 -14.66
N LYS A 327 2.69 2.05 -15.61
CA LYS A 327 2.32 2.03 -17.02
C LYS A 327 2.34 0.60 -17.54
N VAL A 328 1.35 0.31 -18.38
CA VAL A 328 1.28 -0.94 -19.12
C VAL A 328 2.30 -0.87 -20.27
N PRO A 329 3.27 -1.80 -20.36
CA PRO A 329 4.24 -1.78 -21.44
C PRO A 329 3.58 -1.85 -22.83
N GLU A 330 4.15 -1.15 -23.81
CA GLU A 330 3.65 -1.17 -25.20
C GLU A 330 3.54 -2.60 -25.77
N ILE A 331 4.53 -3.46 -25.49
CA ILE A 331 4.52 -4.86 -25.90
C ILE A 331 3.34 -5.66 -25.31
N VAL A 332 2.86 -5.26 -24.13
CA VAL A 332 1.69 -5.85 -23.47
C VAL A 332 0.41 -5.37 -24.14
N LEU A 333 0.31 -4.08 -24.45
CA LEU A 333 -0.83 -3.51 -25.18
C LEU A 333 -1.01 -4.22 -26.54
N GLN A 334 0.09 -4.44 -27.27
CA GLN A 334 0.08 -5.15 -28.55
C GLN A 334 -0.34 -6.62 -28.45
N ARG A 335 0.01 -7.30 -27.35
CA ARG A 335 -0.32 -8.71 -27.13
C ARG A 335 -1.65 -8.92 -26.43
N ALA A 336 -2.19 -7.88 -25.80
CA ALA A 336 -3.37 -7.89 -24.95
C ALA A 336 -3.39 -9.08 -23.98
N THR A 337 -2.35 -9.22 -23.14
CA THR A 337 -2.23 -10.33 -22.18
C THR A 337 -1.99 -9.80 -20.77
N PRO A 338 -2.65 -10.34 -19.73
CA PRO A 338 -3.56 -11.49 -19.74
C PRO A 338 -4.99 -11.15 -20.18
N LYS A 339 -5.64 -12.09 -20.89
CA LYS A 339 -7.04 -11.94 -21.36
C LYS A 339 -8.03 -12.59 -20.40
N VAL A 340 -9.15 -11.90 -20.22
CA VAL A 340 -10.41 -12.39 -19.64
C VAL A 340 -11.41 -12.52 -20.79
N LEU A 341 -11.78 -13.76 -21.13
CA LEU A 341 -12.59 -14.05 -22.32
C LEU A 341 -14.08 -14.13 -21.98
N HIS A 342 -14.88 -13.35 -22.69
CA HIS A 342 -16.35 -13.37 -22.66
C HIS A 342 -16.87 -14.12 -23.87
N ILE A 343 -18.03 -14.77 -23.75
CA ILE A 343 -18.59 -15.58 -24.83
C ILE A 343 -19.74 -14.82 -25.48
N GLN A 344 -19.75 -14.74 -26.81
CA GLN A 344 -20.86 -14.13 -27.53
C GLN A 344 -22.17 -14.90 -27.26
N ARG A 345 -23.20 -14.17 -26.82
CA ARG A 345 -24.53 -14.70 -26.49
C ARG A 345 -25.15 -15.38 -27.72
N ALA A 346 -25.80 -16.52 -27.49
CA ALA A 346 -26.57 -17.19 -28.55
C ALA A 346 -27.72 -16.28 -29.04
N LYS A 347 -27.95 -16.19 -30.35
CA LYS A 347 -29.03 -15.40 -30.97
C LYS A 347 -30.44 -15.72 -30.41
N ASN A 348 -30.65 -16.87 -29.79
CA ASN A 348 -31.95 -17.32 -29.27
C ASN A 348 -32.28 -16.84 -27.83
N ARG A 349 -31.42 -16.01 -27.21
CA ARG A 349 -31.67 -15.39 -25.89
C ARG A 349 -31.99 -13.89 -25.96
N VAL A 350 -32.51 -13.43 -27.10
CA VAL A 350 -33.37 -12.25 -27.08
C VAL A 350 -34.73 -12.78 -26.64
N GLN A 351 -35.11 -12.55 -25.38
CA GLN A 351 -36.52 -12.62 -25.00
C GLN A 351 -37.23 -11.74 -26.03
N GLY A 352 -38.01 -12.37 -26.92
CA GLY A 352 -38.56 -11.70 -28.07
C GLY A 352 -39.23 -10.41 -27.63
N PHE A 353 -39.03 -9.35 -28.39
CA PHE A 353 -39.92 -8.19 -28.34
C PHE A 353 -41.35 -8.72 -28.48
N SER A 354 -42.03 -8.90 -27.35
CA SER A 354 -43.47 -9.14 -27.34
C SER A 354 -44.13 -7.79 -27.60
N LEU A 355 -44.95 -7.73 -28.64
CA LEU A 355 -45.80 -6.57 -28.95
C LEU A 355 -46.80 -6.27 -27.82
N ASP A 356 -46.98 -7.17 -26.86
CA ASP A 356 -47.87 -6.97 -25.70
C ASP A 356 -47.28 -5.95 -24.70
N ASN A 357 -45.95 -5.85 -24.61
CA ASN A 357 -45.29 -4.87 -23.74
C ASN A 357 -45.22 -3.46 -24.36
N ALA A 358 -45.43 -3.32 -25.67
CA ALA A 358 -45.52 -2.00 -26.32
C ALA A 358 -46.78 -1.23 -25.92
N TRP A 359 -47.87 -1.95 -25.59
CA TRP A 359 -49.14 -1.36 -25.15
C TRP A 359 -49.09 -0.82 -23.72
N ILE A 360 -48.23 -1.38 -22.86
CA ILE A 360 -48.06 -0.92 -21.47
C ILE A 360 -47.24 0.38 -21.44
N THR A 361 -46.22 0.49 -22.28
CA THR A 361 -45.39 1.72 -22.42
C THR A 361 -46.18 2.88 -23.05
N ALA A 362 -47.09 2.59 -23.99
CA ALA A 362 -47.94 3.60 -24.62
C ALA A 362 -48.96 4.24 -23.64
N LYS A 363 -49.37 3.53 -22.58
CA LYS A 363 -50.28 4.07 -21.55
C LYS A 363 -49.60 4.99 -20.53
N GLN A 364 -48.26 4.96 -20.42
CA GLN A 364 -47.50 5.78 -19.47
C GLN A 364 -46.88 7.04 -20.10
N LEU A 365 -46.96 7.17 -21.43
CA LEU A 365 -46.51 8.35 -22.18
C LEU A 365 -47.19 9.68 -21.75
N PRO A 366 -48.49 9.72 -21.40
CA PRO A 366 -49.16 10.98 -21.03
C PRO A 366 -48.68 11.58 -19.69
N GLU A 367 -48.15 10.77 -18.77
CA GLU A 367 -47.66 11.26 -17.48
C GLU A 367 -46.24 11.82 -17.55
N LYS A 368 -45.36 11.23 -18.39
CA LYS A 368 -43.99 11.72 -18.58
C LYS A 368 -43.95 13.06 -19.34
N LEU A 369 -44.91 13.29 -20.24
CA LEU A 369 -45.07 14.57 -20.95
C LEU A 369 -45.39 15.76 -20.02
N LYS A 370 -46.04 15.53 -18.87
CA LYS A 370 -46.34 16.61 -17.90
C LYS A 370 -45.14 17.03 -17.04
N LYS A 371 -44.05 16.27 -17.03
CA LYS A 371 -42.86 16.53 -16.20
C LYS A 371 -41.66 17.11 -16.95
N GLY A 372 -41.75 17.35 -18.25
CA GLY A 372 -40.73 18.08 -19.01
C GLY A 372 -39.38 17.37 -19.19
N GLU A 373 -39.30 16.06 -18.96
CA GLU A 373 -38.07 15.27 -19.09
C GLU A 373 -38.06 14.44 -20.39
N LEU A 374 -37.99 15.05 -21.58
CA LEU A 374 -37.90 14.25 -22.81
C LEU A 374 -37.38 15.02 -24.03
N VAL A 375 -36.07 15.28 -24.09
CA VAL A 375 -35.41 15.81 -25.32
C VAL A 375 -34.60 14.73 -26.05
N PHE A 376 -34.08 13.72 -25.34
CA PHE A 376 -33.21 12.71 -25.95
C PHE A 376 -33.99 11.54 -26.60
N GLU A 377 -35.03 11.02 -25.95
CA GLU A 377 -35.78 9.86 -26.46
C GLU A 377 -36.66 10.19 -27.68
N MET A 378 -37.19 11.41 -27.80
CA MET A 378 -37.91 11.81 -29.03
C MET A 378 -37.00 11.85 -30.25
N THR A 379 -35.73 12.23 -30.08
CA THR A 379 -34.76 12.25 -31.18
C THR A 379 -34.48 10.83 -31.67
N VAL A 380 -34.35 9.87 -30.75
CA VAL A 380 -34.17 8.45 -31.09
C VAL A 380 -35.39 7.89 -31.83
N ILE A 381 -36.60 8.21 -31.37
CA ILE A 381 -37.85 7.74 -32.00
C ILE A 381 -38.03 8.36 -33.40
N ILE A 382 -37.72 9.64 -33.58
CA ILE A 382 -37.79 10.32 -34.88
C ILE A 382 -36.77 9.72 -35.85
N VAL A 383 -35.52 9.52 -35.41
CA VAL A 383 -34.46 8.89 -36.23
C VAL A 383 -34.86 7.46 -36.62
N PHE A 384 -35.41 6.68 -35.70
CA PHE A 384 -35.85 5.32 -35.98
C PHE A 384 -37.04 5.29 -36.95
N SER A 385 -37.97 6.25 -36.82
CA SER A 385 -39.12 6.39 -37.72
C SER A 385 -38.70 6.81 -39.13
N LEU A 386 -37.72 7.71 -39.25
CA LEU A 386 -37.15 8.12 -40.55
C LEU A 386 -36.39 6.98 -41.22
N LEU A 387 -35.65 6.16 -40.47
CA LEU A 387 -34.97 4.97 -41.00
C LEU A 387 -35.97 3.92 -41.51
N LEU A 388 -37.06 3.71 -40.78
CA LEU A 388 -38.16 2.82 -41.20
C LEU A 388 -38.85 3.34 -42.46
N LEU A 389 -39.10 4.66 -42.54
CA LEU A 389 -39.69 5.29 -43.72
C LEU A 389 -38.77 5.16 -44.95
N GLY A 390 -37.47 5.41 -44.76
CA GLY A 390 -36.46 5.25 -45.81
C GLY A 390 -36.34 3.80 -46.31
N PHE A 391 -36.40 2.83 -45.40
CA PHE A 391 -36.40 1.41 -45.75
C PHE A 391 -37.66 0.99 -46.54
N MET A 392 -38.82 1.48 -46.11
CA MET A 392 -40.10 1.25 -46.81
C MET A 392 -40.09 1.85 -48.21
N LEU A 393 -39.61 3.10 -48.36
CA LEU A 393 -39.49 3.77 -49.65
C LEU A 393 -38.50 3.07 -50.58
N HIS A 394 -37.34 2.65 -50.06
CA HIS A 394 -36.35 1.91 -50.84
C HIS A 394 -36.91 0.57 -51.35
N ARG A 395 -37.64 -0.16 -50.50
CA ARG A 395 -38.28 -1.43 -50.87
C ARG A 395 -39.39 -1.22 -51.90
N PHE A 396 -40.15 -0.13 -51.79
CA PHE A 396 -41.19 0.22 -52.75
C PHE A 396 -40.61 0.60 -54.12
N TYR A 397 -39.49 1.33 -54.15
CA TYR A 397 -38.82 1.72 -55.39
C TYR A 397 -38.20 0.52 -56.11
N LYS A 398 -37.61 -0.42 -55.36
CA LYS A 398 -37.02 -1.64 -55.91
C LYS A 398 -38.05 -2.60 -56.51
N ASN A 399 -39.29 -2.56 -56.02
CA ASN A 399 -40.40 -3.38 -56.54
C ASN A 399 -41.11 -2.76 -57.77
N LYS A 400 -40.82 -1.51 -58.14
CA LYS A 400 -41.34 -0.86 -59.37
C LYS A 400 -40.45 -1.02 -60.61
N ILE A 401 -39.24 -1.58 -60.46
CA ILE A 401 -38.27 -1.80 -61.56
C ILE A 401 -38.19 -3.31 -61.89
N LYS A 402 -39.32 -4.01 -61.82
CA LYS A 402 -39.45 -5.38 -62.31
C LYS A 402 -40.67 -5.54 -63.19
#